data_AF-A0AAE3ED19-F1
#
_entry.id   AF-A0AAE3ED19-F1
#
_cell.length_a   1.000
_cell.length_b   1.000
_cell.length_c   1.000
_cell.angle_alpha   90.00
_cell.angle_beta   90.00
_cell.angle_gamma   90.00
#
_symmetry.space_group_name_H-M   'P 1'
#
loop_
_entity.id
_entity.type
_entity.pdbx_description
1 polymer ?
#
loop_
_entity_poly.entity_id
_entity_poly.type
_entity_poly.pdbx_seq_one_letter_code
_entity_poly.pdbx_strand_id
1 'polypeptide(L)'
;MTKTSHIDAVWEVLVLYYKNSHGQNEVNQIKKKTLVPLIIFLLGICLVSLIVYKTDTHEKEQRHITAQLNVATYGERIKNEITNGIEITDTLKQILISEDGEIHQFETIAGNLMSDSIESVQLAPNGVVTDIYPDNGNEAGKIDLIHDKDRGKISRYARDNHTIITQGPFKLKQGGYGIAVRNPVYLKDKNGHEYFWGFTIVILRVPDIFSDSISALSNFGYEYKISKTDAPWSDTYKVVYQSDGQTNHPVSYTFTIGDENWKFEVTPKSGWRNATLLIIIIGMFLTISLLLSVLTRVWLVAKEHKKKFQILARTDSLTNIYNRYGFDEFAEKIIQKNPKAHFVAALLDIDDFKFINDIYGHNYGDRALKNLADSMKAFFPSDALLGRNGGDEFCILLPNCTFKEADVQLQQFTKLPKSFSYHGKEHAFYISLGYAEYPTFASNRSQLMRCADAALYEIKLHGKNGCIAYREGLRSGARKQLGFTFKDIAEHLPGAFIIYRADKEDDELFFANDEFLHMSGYKDIDELFRLTKKSFRNLIREDEQQQIESSIWEQIDNGNENDYIHFHLRKADGTYFSVLDHGRIVASPQYGKVFYVLFMDWEDMHICYNDKFAR
;
A
#
# COMPACT_ATOMS: atom_id res chain seq x y z
N MET A 1 -11.96 -36.06 7.34
CA MET A 1 -10.51 -35.77 7.49
C MET A 1 -9.85 -35.33 6.16
N THR A 2 -10.57 -34.70 5.23
CA THR A 2 -10.11 -34.49 3.84
C THR A 2 -10.32 -33.05 3.32
N LYS A 3 -10.37 -32.05 4.21
CA LYS A 3 -10.48 -30.62 3.81
C LYS A 3 -9.21 -29.79 4.06
N THR A 4 -8.26 -30.31 4.83
CA THR A 4 -6.98 -29.64 5.13
C THR A 4 -5.91 -29.82 4.04
N SER A 5 -5.97 -30.91 3.27
CA SER A 5 -4.91 -31.26 2.30
C SER A 5 -4.82 -30.32 1.09
N HIS A 6 -5.89 -29.62 0.72
CA HIS A 6 -5.88 -28.74 -0.45
C HIS A 6 -5.31 -27.35 -0.15
N ILE A 7 -5.47 -26.85 1.08
CA ILE A 7 -4.89 -25.56 1.51
C ILE A 7 -3.38 -25.73 1.72
N ASP A 8 -2.98 -26.86 2.33
CA ASP A 8 -1.57 -27.19 2.53
C ASP A 8 -0.85 -27.42 1.20
N ALA A 9 -1.48 -28.06 0.21
CA ALA A 9 -0.92 -28.21 -1.12
C ALA A 9 -0.73 -26.87 -1.87
N VAL A 10 -1.69 -25.95 -1.75
CA VAL A 10 -1.55 -24.59 -2.33
C VAL A 10 -0.45 -23.82 -1.60
N TRP A 11 -0.32 -23.99 -0.28
CA TRP A 11 0.73 -23.36 0.51
C TRP A 11 2.12 -23.94 0.19
N GLU A 12 2.24 -25.26 0.02
CA GLU A 12 3.49 -25.90 -0.41
C GLU A 12 3.90 -25.47 -1.82
N VAL A 13 2.96 -25.34 -2.76
CA VAL A 13 3.24 -24.82 -4.11
C VAL A 13 3.70 -23.37 -4.06
N LEU A 14 3.09 -22.53 -3.22
CA LEU A 14 3.51 -21.15 -3.01
C LEU A 14 4.89 -21.06 -2.34
N VAL A 15 5.19 -21.95 -1.38
CA VAL A 15 6.49 -22.02 -0.68
C VAL A 15 7.59 -22.57 -1.59
N LEU A 16 7.31 -23.57 -2.42
CA LEU A 16 8.22 -24.10 -3.44
C LEU A 16 8.53 -23.06 -4.51
N TYR A 17 7.53 -22.31 -4.97
CA TYR A 17 7.74 -21.17 -5.87
C TYR A 17 8.57 -20.05 -5.21
N TYR A 18 8.38 -19.83 -3.90
CA TYR A 18 9.15 -18.85 -3.14
C TYR A 18 10.63 -19.27 -2.99
N LYS A 19 10.90 -20.55 -2.68
CA LYS A 19 12.25 -21.10 -2.51
C LYS A 19 13.06 -21.17 -3.82
N ASN A 20 12.42 -21.47 -4.96
CA ASN A 20 13.12 -21.57 -6.26
C ASN A 20 13.53 -20.22 -6.89
N SER A 21 13.17 -19.08 -6.28
CA SER A 21 13.48 -17.75 -6.82
C SER A 21 14.82 -17.14 -6.35
N HIS A 22 15.67 -17.91 -5.67
CA HIS A 22 16.96 -17.45 -5.14
C HIS A 22 18.12 -17.45 -6.17
N GLY A 23 17.82 -17.43 -7.47
CA GLY A 23 18.74 -17.01 -8.54
C GLY A 23 18.22 -15.71 -9.18
N GLN A 24 18.98 -14.62 -9.07
CA GLN A 24 18.62 -13.29 -9.56
C GLN A 24 18.32 -13.29 -11.06
N ASN A 25 17.08 -12.90 -11.41
CA ASN A 25 16.70 -12.38 -12.73
C ASN A 25 15.60 -11.32 -12.49
N GLU A 26 15.77 -10.08 -12.99
CA GLU A 26 14.80 -8.99 -12.85
C GLU A 26 13.40 -9.39 -13.36
N VAL A 27 13.36 -10.25 -14.38
CA VAL A 27 12.14 -10.83 -14.96
C VAL A 27 11.30 -11.59 -13.92
N ASN A 28 11.92 -12.30 -12.97
CA ASN A 28 11.20 -13.05 -11.93
C ASN A 28 10.59 -12.14 -10.87
N GLN A 29 11.20 -10.99 -10.58
CA GLN A 29 10.64 -10.00 -9.66
C GLN A 29 9.45 -9.25 -10.28
N ILE A 30 9.53 -8.91 -11.57
CA ILE A 30 8.42 -8.29 -12.30
C ILE A 30 7.22 -9.26 -12.35
N LYS A 31 7.47 -10.54 -12.68
CA LYS A 31 6.42 -11.57 -12.67
C LYS A 31 5.76 -11.72 -11.30
N LYS A 32 6.51 -11.65 -10.20
CA LYS A 32 5.94 -11.76 -8.85
C LYS A 32 5.01 -10.60 -8.48
N LYS A 33 5.34 -9.38 -8.91
CA LYS A 33 4.55 -8.16 -8.63
C LYS A 33 3.20 -8.11 -9.36
N THR A 34 3.06 -8.87 -10.44
CA THR A 34 1.83 -8.94 -11.23
C THR A 34 1.06 -10.24 -10.96
N LEU A 35 1.76 -11.37 -10.86
CA LEU A 35 1.15 -12.68 -10.69
C LEU A 35 0.48 -12.86 -9.32
N VAL A 36 1.11 -12.40 -8.23
CA VAL A 36 0.54 -12.57 -6.88
C VAL A 36 -0.77 -11.78 -6.71
N PRO A 37 -0.83 -10.48 -7.04
CA PRO A 37 -2.10 -9.74 -7.04
C PRO A 37 -3.17 -10.36 -7.94
N LEU A 38 -2.79 -10.87 -9.11
CA LEU A 38 -3.71 -11.53 -10.04
C LEU A 38 -4.29 -12.80 -9.46
N ILE A 39 -3.47 -13.66 -8.83
CA ILE A 39 -3.93 -14.87 -8.15
C ILE A 39 -4.92 -14.52 -7.04
N ILE A 40 -4.62 -13.51 -6.22
CA ILE A 40 -5.52 -13.04 -5.15
C ILE A 40 -6.86 -12.58 -5.72
N PHE A 41 -6.85 -11.86 -6.84
CA PHE A 41 -8.06 -11.41 -7.51
C PHE A 41 -8.89 -12.58 -8.05
N LEU A 42 -8.26 -13.55 -8.72
CA LEU A 42 -8.93 -14.74 -9.24
C LEU A 42 -9.52 -15.62 -8.13
N LEU A 43 -8.77 -15.83 -7.04
CA LEU A 43 -9.27 -16.52 -5.85
C LEU A 43 -10.45 -15.77 -5.22
N GLY A 44 -10.39 -14.43 -5.20
CA GLY A 44 -11.49 -13.58 -4.77
C GLY A 44 -12.75 -13.77 -5.61
N ILE A 45 -12.64 -13.80 -6.95
CA ILE A 45 -13.78 -14.08 -7.85
C ILE A 45 -14.39 -15.47 -7.58
N CYS A 46 -13.57 -16.48 -7.35
CA CYS A 46 -14.04 -17.83 -7.01
C CYS A 46 -14.83 -17.82 -5.70
N LEU A 47 -14.33 -17.11 -4.68
CA LEU A 47 -15.01 -16.93 -3.40
C LEU A 47 -16.34 -16.17 -3.55
N VAL A 48 -16.36 -15.08 -4.34
CA VAL A 48 -17.59 -14.32 -4.65
C VAL A 48 -18.62 -15.25 -5.29
N SER A 49 -18.21 -16.06 -6.26
CA SER A 49 -19.09 -16.99 -6.96
C SER A 49 -19.71 -18.02 -5.99
N LEU A 50 -18.91 -18.53 -5.05
CA LEU A 50 -19.38 -19.45 -4.01
C LEU A 50 -20.38 -18.79 -3.05
N ILE A 51 -20.10 -17.56 -2.61
CA ILE A 51 -20.99 -16.78 -1.74
C ILE A 51 -22.32 -16.53 -2.45
N VAL A 52 -22.29 -16.04 -3.69
CA VAL A 52 -23.47 -15.77 -4.51
C VAL A 52 -24.30 -17.03 -4.70
N TYR A 53 -23.68 -18.16 -5.03
CA TYR A 53 -24.37 -19.44 -5.16
C TYR A 53 -25.06 -19.83 -3.86
N LYS A 54 -24.34 -19.77 -2.73
CA LYS A 54 -24.91 -20.11 -1.41
C LYS A 54 -26.05 -19.18 -1.03
N THR A 55 -25.91 -17.87 -1.20
CA THR A 55 -26.97 -16.91 -0.92
C THR A 55 -28.19 -17.12 -1.81
N ASP A 56 -28.02 -17.31 -3.13
CA ASP A 56 -29.13 -17.56 -4.05
C ASP A 56 -29.90 -18.84 -3.69
N THR A 57 -29.17 -19.93 -3.39
CA THR A 57 -29.82 -21.18 -2.96
C THR A 57 -30.58 -21.03 -1.65
N HIS A 58 -29.99 -20.36 -0.65
CA HIS A 58 -30.62 -20.17 0.65
C HIS A 58 -31.83 -19.24 0.58
N GLU A 59 -31.72 -18.10 -0.10
CA GLU A 59 -32.82 -17.15 -0.30
C GLU A 59 -34.00 -17.80 -1.04
N LYS A 60 -33.70 -18.56 -2.09
CA LYS A 60 -34.72 -19.29 -2.85
C LYS A 60 -35.43 -20.32 -1.97
N GLU A 61 -34.68 -21.08 -1.17
CA GLU A 61 -35.23 -22.07 -0.24
C GLU A 61 -36.12 -21.43 0.82
N GLN A 62 -35.66 -20.33 1.44
CA GLN A 62 -36.46 -19.58 2.42
C GLN A 62 -37.76 -19.05 1.81
N ARG A 63 -37.71 -18.45 0.61
CA ARG A 63 -38.92 -18.01 -0.10
C ARG A 63 -39.87 -19.16 -0.41
N HIS A 64 -39.36 -20.33 -0.81
CA HIS A 64 -40.19 -21.51 -1.01
C HIS A 64 -40.85 -21.98 0.29
N ILE A 65 -40.12 -22.03 1.40
CA ILE A 65 -40.68 -22.42 2.70
C ILE A 65 -41.76 -21.43 3.15
N THR A 66 -41.51 -20.12 3.07
CA THR A 66 -42.51 -19.11 3.42
C THR A 66 -43.74 -19.19 2.51
N ALA A 67 -43.55 -19.38 1.21
CA ALA A 67 -44.65 -19.55 0.28
C ALA A 67 -45.45 -20.83 0.58
N GLN A 68 -44.78 -21.93 0.93
CA GLN A 68 -45.41 -23.20 1.30
C GLN A 68 -46.23 -23.06 2.59
N LEU A 69 -45.72 -22.34 3.58
CA LEU A 69 -46.44 -22.06 4.82
C LEU A 69 -47.67 -21.19 4.53
N ASN A 70 -47.49 -20.11 3.76
CA ASN A 70 -48.58 -19.21 3.41
C ASN A 70 -49.68 -19.93 2.61
N VAL A 71 -49.33 -20.72 1.58
CA VAL A 71 -50.35 -21.43 0.79
C VAL A 71 -51.12 -22.45 1.62
N ALA A 72 -50.47 -23.10 2.59
CA ALA A 72 -51.15 -24.01 3.51
C ALA A 72 -52.07 -23.25 4.49
N THR A 73 -51.57 -22.17 5.10
CA THR A 73 -52.35 -21.38 6.07
C THR A 73 -53.56 -20.72 5.42
N TYR A 74 -53.37 -20.04 4.29
CA TYR A 74 -54.48 -19.41 3.57
C TYR A 74 -55.34 -20.42 2.83
N GLY A 75 -54.77 -21.56 2.41
CA GLY A 75 -55.53 -22.67 1.85
C GLY A 75 -56.52 -23.27 2.86
N GLU A 76 -56.09 -23.47 4.12
CA GLU A 76 -56.99 -23.92 5.19
C GLU A 76 -58.03 -22.84 5.54
N ARG A 77 -57.65 -21.56 5.51
CA ARG A 77 -58.60 -20.45 5.72
C ARG A 77 -59.68 -20.42 4.63
N ILE A 78 -59.30 -20.54 3.36
CA ILE A 78 -60.22 -20.63 2.20
C ILE A 78 -61.15 -21.84 2.35
N LYS A 79 -60.62 -22.99 2.75
CA LYS A 79 -61.43 -24.19 3.01
C LYS A 79 -62.46 -23.93 4.12
N ASN A 80 -62.07 -23.27 5.20
CA ASN A 80 -62.97 -22.92 6.30
C ASN A 80 -64.02 -21.89 5.87
N GLU A 81 -63.64 -20.89 5.06
CA GLU A 81 -64.58 -19.91 4.47
C GLU A 81 -65.66 -20.61 3.63
N ILE A 82 -65.31 -21.62 2.82
CA ILE A 82 -66.28 -22.45 2.09
C ILE A 82 -67.11 -23.31 3.04
N THR A 83 -66.47 -23.90 4.06
CA THR A 83 -67.14 -24.77 5.04
C THR A 83 -68.19 -24.02 5.83
N ASN A 84 -67.96 -22.76 6.21
CA ASN A 84 -68.96 -21.92 6.85
C ASN A 84 -70.20 -21.72 5.96
N GLY A 85 -70.02 -21.65 4.63
CA GLY A 85 -71.12 -21.64 3.67
C GLY A 85 -71.90 -22.96 3.64
N ILE A 86 -71.22 -24.08 3.85
CA ILE A 86 -71.85 -25.41 3.96
C ILE A 86 -72.64 -25.53 5.27
N GLU A 87 -72.13 -25.02 6.39
CA GLU A 87 -72.80 -25.07 7.70
C GLU A 87 -74.21 -24.44 7.68
N ILE A 88 -74.43 -23.44 6.82
CA ILE A 88 -75.77 -22.86 6.58
C ILE A 88 -76.71 -23.89 5.95
N THR A 89 -76.23 -24.63 4.94
CA THR A 89 -77.03 -25.70 4.31
C THR A 89 -77.31 -26.84 5.28
N ASP A 90 -76.37 -27.18 6.17
CA ASP A 90 -76.55 -28.19 7.21
C ASP A 90 -77.55 -27.73 8.27
N THR A 91 -77.52 -26.46 8.66
CA THR A 91 -78.48 -25.88 9.60
C THR A 91 -79.91 -26.02 9.06
N LEU A 92 -80.14 -25.62 7.81
CA LEU A 92 -81.45 -25.78 7.17
C LEU A 92 -81.85 -27.25 7.03
N LYS A 93 -80.89 -28.14 6.74
CA LYS A 93 -81.13 -29.59 6.69
C LYS A 93 -81.61 -30.14 8.03
N GLN A 94 -81.02 -29.72 9.15
CA GLN A 94 -81.46 -30.16 10.48
C GLN A 94 -82.86 -29.63 10.83
N ILE A 95 -83.20 -28.40 10.44
CA ILE A 95 -84.55 -27.85 10.62
C ILE A 95 -85.56 -28.67 9.81
N LEU A 96 -85.27 -28.98 8.55
CA LEU A 96 -86.12 -29.82 7.71
C LEU A 96 -86.32 -31.22 8.29
N ILE A 97 -85.28 -31.81 8.88
CA ILE A 97 -85.39 -33.12 9.55
C ILE A 97 -86.27 -33.04 10.81
N SER A 98 -86.18 -31.93 11.56
CA SER A 98 -86.98 -31.73 12.78
C SER A 98 -88.46 -31.48 12.48
N GLU A 99 -88.75 -30.77 11.39
CA GLU A 99 -90.10 -30.30 11.03
C GLU A 99 -90.68 -31.09 9.85
N ASP A 100 -90.29 -32.36 9.69
CA ASP A 100 -90.81 -33.30 8.67
C ASP A 100 -90.85 -32.73 7.22
N GLY A 101 -89.86 -31.89 6.88
CA GLY A 101 -89.67 -31.33 5.56
C GLY A 101 -90.28 -29.95 5.32
N GLU A 102 -90.78 -29.28 6.35
CA GLU A 102 -91.33 -27.92 6.26
C GLU A 102 -90.45 -26.88 6.97
N ILE A 103 -90.38 -25.66 6.42
CA ILE A 103 -89.80 -24.49 7.11
C ILE A 103 -90.80 -23.34 7.05
N HIS A 104 -91.54 -23.14 8.14
CA HIS A 104 -92.61 -22.12 8.20
C HIS A 104 -92.12 -20.66 8.14
N GLN A 105 -90.88 -20.38 8.57
CA GLN A 105 -90.31 -19.02 8.61
C GLN A 105 -89.04 -18.90 7.76
N PHE A 106 -89.06 -19.48 6.56
CA PHE A 106 -87.87 -19.59 5.71
C PHE A 106 -87.19 -18.24 5.46
N GLU A 107 -87.93 -17.19 5.06
CA GLU A 107 -87.33 -15.88 4.78
C GLU A 107 -86.62 -15.27 5.99
N THR A 108 -87.23 -15.36 7.19
CA THR A 108 -86.62 -14.85 8.42
C THR A 108 -85.36 -15.62 8.80
N ILE A 109 -85.42 -16.96 8.71
CA ILE A 109 -84.28 -17.82 9.03
C ILE A 109 -83.15 -17.58 8.02
N ALA A 110 -83.47 -17.62 6.73
CA ALA A 110 -82.51 -17.39 5.66
C ALA A 110 -81.89 -15.98 5.75
N GLY A 111 -82.70 -14.95 6.04
CA GLY A 111 -82.21 -13.58 6.23
C GLY A 111 -81.23 -13.43 7.39
N ASN A 112 -81.44 -14.15 8.49
CA ASN A 112 -80.50 -14.16 9.61
C ASN A 112 -79.22 -14.97 9.32
N LEU A 113 -79.25 -15.86 8.34
CA LEU A 113 -78.10 -16.66 7.90
C LEU A 113 -77.29 -16.00 6.77
N MET A 114 -77.79 -14.90 6.19
CA MET A 114 -77.09 -14.15 5.16
C MET A 114 -75.81 -13.49 5.70
N SER A 115 -74.83 -13.33 4.82
CA SER A 115 -73.60 -12.57 5.06
C SER A 115 -73.15 -11.87 3.78
N ASP A 116 -72.15 -11.01 3.89
CA ASP A 116 -71.60 -10.25 2.75
C ASP A 116 -70.98 -11.12 1.66
N SER A 117 -70.77 -12.42 1.89
CA SER A 117 -70.28 -13.37 0.89
C SER A 117 -71.35 -14.29 0.31
N ILE A 118 -72.61 -14.20 0.79
CA ILE A 118 -73.73 -15.03 0.36
C ILE A 118 -74.65 -14.24 -0.57
N GLU A 119 -74.88 -14.79 -1.77
CA GLU A 119 -75.83 -14.26 -2.75
C GLU A 119 -77.26 -14.67 -2.45
N SER A 120 -77.49 -15.94 -2.16
CA SER A 120 -78.81 -16.42 -1.77
C SER A 120 -78.75 -17.75 -1.03
N VAL A 121 -79.80 -18.00 -0.26
CA VAL A 121 -80.10 -19.26 0.41
C VAL A 121 -81.38 -19.81 -0.21
N GLN A 122 -81.43 -21.12 -0.49
CA GLN A 122 -82.52 -21.72 -1.27
C GLN A 122 -82.91 -23.11 -0.78
N LEU A 123 -84.17 -23.48 -1.00
CA LEU A 123 -84.71 -24.82 -0.81
C LEU A 123 -85.17 -25.39 -2.14
N ALA A 124 -84.88 -26.67 -2.36
CA ALA A 124 -85.25 -27.38 -3.58
C ALA A 124 -85.93 -28.72 -3.30
N PRO A 125 -87.18 -28.74 -2.82
CA PRO A 125 -87.95 -29.98 -2.64
C PRO A 125 -88.07 -30.73 -3.97
N ASN A 126 -87.88 -32.04 -3.93
CA ASN A 126 -87.77 -32.94 -5.09
C ASN A 126 -86.71 -32.51 -6.13
N GLY A 127 -85.78 -31.63 -5.74
CA GLY A 127 -84.78 -31.04 -6.62
C GLY A 127 -85.27 -29.84 -7.44
N VAL A 128 -86.49 -29.34 -7.21
CA VAL A 128 -87.01 -28.12 -7.85
C VAL A 128 -86.88 -26.96 -6.87
N VAL A 129 -86.14 -25.91 -7.22
CA VAL A 129 -85.96 -24.74 -6.34
C VAL A 129 -87.29 -23.98 -6.22
N THR A 130 -87.89 -23.99 -5.02
CA THR A 130 -89.17 -23.33 -4.73
C THR A 130 -88.97 -22.04 -3.94
N ASP A 131 -88.09 -22.07 -2.95
CA ASP A 131 -87.86 -20.98 -2.01
C ASP A 131 -86.46 -20.41 -2.18
N ILE A 132 -86.36 -19.10 -2.30
CA ILE A 132 -85.10 -18.36 -2.49
C ILE A 132 -85.15 -17.09 -1.65
N TYR A 133 -84.10 -16.83 -0.89
CA TYR A 133 -83.91 -15.58 -0.17
C TYR A 133 -82.53 -14.97 -0.47
N PRO A 134 -82.45 -13.67 -0.79
CA PRO A 134 -83.57 -12.80 -1.17
C PRO A 134 -84.15 -13.22 -2.53
N ASP A 135 -85.48 -13.19 -2.68
CA ASP A 135 -86.15 -13.57 -3.93
C ASP A 135 -85.86 -12.56 -5.06
N ASN A 136 -85.85 -11.26 -4.72
CA ASN A 136 -85.63 -10.18 -5.67
C ASN A 136 -84.26 -10.31 -6.36
N GLY A 137 -84.28 -10.47 -7.70
CA GLY A 137 -83.10 -10.63 -8.54
C GLY A 137 -82.64 -12.09 -8.71
N ASN A 138 -83.13 -13.02 -7.89
CA ASN A 138 -82.77 -14.43 -7.92
C ASN A 138 -83.88 -15.34 -8.46
N GLU A 139 -84.97 -14.78 -9.00
CA GLU A 139 -86.15 -15.53 -9.45
C GLU A 139 -85.83 -16.52 -10.58
N ALA A 140 -84.83 -16.19 -11.41
CA ALA A 140 -84.33 -17.07 -12.46
C ALA A 140 -83.65 -18.36 -11.91
N GLY A 141 -83.40 -18.42 -10.59
CA GLY A 141 -82.90 -19.59 -9.88
C GLY A 141 -83.97 -20.64 -9.56
N LYS A 142 -85.25 -20.37 -9.79
CA LYS A 142 -86.36 -21.34 -9.60
C LYS A 142 -86.39 -22.37 -10.74
N ILE A 143 -85.44 -23.31 -10.70
CA ILE A 143 -85.21 -24.33 -11.74
C ILE A 143 -85.28 -25.75 -11.18
N ASP A 144 -85.55 -26.71 -12.07
CA ASP A 144 -85.45 -28.14 -11.78
C ASP A 144 -83.99 -28.59 -11.89
N LEU A 145 -83.34 -28.76 -10.74
CA LEU A 145 -81.92 -29.11 -10.65
C LEU A 145 -81.62 -30.54 -11.09
N ILE A 146 -82.61 -31.43 -11.08
CA ILE A 146 -82.45 -32.85 -11.43
C ILE A 146 -82.51 -33.04 -12.93
N HIS A 147 -83.36 -32.27 -13.63
CA HIS A 147 -83.55 -32.39 -15.08
C HIS A 147 -82.85 -31.29 -15.89
N ASP A 148 -82.25 -30.28 -15.25
CA ASP A 148 -81.50 -29.23 -15.94
C ASP A 148 -80.33 -29.79 -16.76
N LYS A 149 -80.09 -29.20 -17.94
CA LYS A 149 -79.05 -29.66 -18.88
C LYS A 149 -77.64 -29.52 -18.30
N ASP A 150 -77.38 -28.45 -17.57
CA ASP A 150 -76.04 -28.10 -17.09
C ASP A 150 -75.81 -28.58 -15.65
N ARG A 151 -76.86 -28.62 -14.82
CA ARG A 151 -76.80 -28.95 -13.39
C ARG A 151 -77.28 -30.37 -13.09
N GLY A 152 -78.08 -30.98 -13.95
CA GLY A 152 -78.75 -32.26 -13.71
C GLY A 152 -77.81 -33.39 -13.34
N LYS A 153 -76.69 -33.53 -14.06
CA LYS A 153 -75.76 -34.64 -13.81
C LYS A 153 -75.11 -34.54 -12.43
N ILE A 154 -74.64 -33.35 -12.04
CA ILE A 154 -73.97 -33.15 -10.75
C ILE A 154 -74.97 -33.20 -9.59
N SER A 155 -76.18 -32.67 -9.75
CA SER A 155 -77.24 -32.77 -8.75
C SER A 155 -77.68 -34.22 -8.53
N ARG A 156 -77.86 -35.02 -9.59
CA ARG A 156 -78.18 -36.45 -9.45
C ARG A 156 -77.04 -37.21 -8.76
N TYR A 157 -75.79 -36.89 -9.06
CA TYR A 157 -74.66 -37.48 -8.35
C TYR A 157 -74.70 -37.17 -6.85
N ALA A 158 -74.95 -35.92 -6.46
CA ALA A 158 -75.10 -35.53 -5.05
C ALA A 158 -76.20 -36.34 -4.35
N ARG A 159 -77.37 -36.47 -5.01
CA ARG A 159 -78.50 -37.27 -4.53
C ARG A 159 -78.19 -38.77 -4.42
N ASP A 160 -77.49 -39.33 -5.39
CA ASP A 160 -77.28 -40.78 -5.46
C ASP A 160 -76.11 -41.24 -4.57
N ASN A 161 -75.21 -40.32 -4.18
CA ASN A 161 -74.01 -40.61 -3.38
C ASN A 161 -74.01 -39.93 -2.00
N HIS A 162 -75.12 -39.31 -1.59
CA HIS A 162 -75.26 -38.66 -0.28
C HIS A 162 -74.15 -37.65 0.05
N THR A 163 -73.65 -36.94 -0.96
CA THR A 163 -72.49 -36.04 -0.82
C THR A 163 -72.84 -34.62 -1.22
N ILE A 164 -72.22 -33.66 -0.55
CA ILE A 164 -72.32 -32.24 -0.87
C ILE A 164 -71.55 -31.99 -2.16
N ILE A 165 -72.07 -31.11 -3.01
CA ILE A 165 -71.40 -30.68 -4.24
C ILE A 165 -71.26 -29.17 -4.29
N THR A 166 -70.22 -28.71 -4.97
CA THR A 166 -70.04 -27.31 -5.35
C THR A 166 -70.08 -27.16 -6.86
N GLN A 167 -70.96 -26.31 -7.37
CA GLN A 167 -71.02 -26.00 -8.80
C GLN A 167 -70.63 -24.55 -9.04
N GLY A 168 -69.65 -24.32 -9.90
CA GLY A 168 -69.19 -22.99 -10.27
C GLY A 168 -67.70 -22.96 -10.62
N PRO A 169 -67.14 -21.78 -10.90
CA PRO A 169 -67.83 -20.50 -10.87
C PRO A 169 -68.77 -20.33 -12.07
N PHE A 170 -69.92 -19.69 -11.87
CA PHE A 170 -70.82 -19.27 -12.95
C PHE A 170 -71.19 -17.79 -12.78
N LYS A 171 -71.53 -17.12 -13.88
CA LYS A 171 -71.85 -15.70 -13.87
C LYS A 171 -73.20 -15.47 -13.17
N LEU A 172 -73.23 -14.58 -12.18
CA LEU A 172 -74.45 -14.14 -11.51
C LEU A 172 -75.16 -13.09 -12.37
N LYS A 173 -76.49 -13.03 -12.29
CA LYS A 173 -77.27 -12.04 -13.06
C LYS A 173 -77.07 -10.62 -12.54
N GLN A 174 -76.82 -10.51 -11.25
CA GLN A 174 -76.53 -9.29 -10.50
C GLN A 174 -75.12 -8.74 -10.81
N GLY A 175 -74.31 -9.51 -11.55
CA GLY A 175 -72.90 -9.20 -11.80
C GLY A 175 -71.97 -10.04 -10.94
N GLY A 176 -70.74 -10.25 -11.39
CA GLY A 176 -69.78 -11.12 -10.73
C GLY A 176 -70.00 -12.61 -10.99
N TYR A 177 -69.40 -13.43 -10.13
CA TYR A 177 -69.41 -14.89 -10.22
C TYR A 177 -69.88 -15.50 -8.92
N GLY A 178 -70.45 -16.71 -8.98
CA GLY A 178 -70.87 -17.44 -7.79
C GLY A 178 -70.63 -18.94 -7.88
N ILE A 179 -70.67 -19.56 -6.70
CA ILE A 179 -70.56 -21.01 -6.51
C ILE A 179 -71.79 -21.48 -5.75
N ALA A 180 -72.50 -22.43 -6.32
CA ALA A 180 -73.62 -23.08 -5.67
C ALA A 180 -73.13 -24.26 -4.83
N VAL A 181 -73.32 -24.20 -3.52
CA VAL A 181 -73.16 -25.32 -2.60
C VAL A 181 -74.52 -26.00 -2.49
N ARG A 182 -74.60 -27.30 -2.76
CA ARG A 182 -75.85 -28.07 -2.63
C ARG A 182 -75.65 -29.25 -1.69
N ASN A 183 -76.51 -29.34 -0.69
CA ASN A 183 -76.51 -30.40 0.31
C ASN A 183 -77.79 -31.22 0.17
N PRO A 184 -77.69 -32.52 -0.16
CA PRO A 184 -78.86 -33.38 -0.28
C PRO A 184 -79.47 -33.65 1.10
N VAL A 185 -80.80 -33.51 1.17
CA VAL A 185 -81.60 -33.76 2.37
C VAL A 185 -82.45 -35.00 2.14
N TYR A 186 -82.43 -35.89 3.13
CA TYR A 186 -83.23 -37.10 3.14
C TYR A 186 -84.02 -37.15 4.44
N LEU A 187 -85.29 -37.52 4.33
CA LEU A 187 -86.20 -37.67 5.45
C LEU A 187 -86.62 -39.13 5.57
N LYS A 188 -87.24 -39.49 6.69
CA LYS A 188 -87.76 -40.85 6.92
C LYS A 188 -89.28 -40.84 6.80
N ASP A 189 -89.82 -41.83 6.10
CA ASP A 189 -91.25 -42.06 6.07
C ASP A 189 -91.76 -42.64 7.42
N LYS A 190 -93.08 -42.84 7.53
CA LYS A 190 -93.71 -43.42 8.74
C LYS A 190 -93.23 -44.84 9.07
N ASN A 191 -92.59 -45.54 8.13
CA ASN A 191 -92.03 -46.87 8.29
C ASN A 191 -90.51 -46.83 8.57
N GLY A 192 -89.91 -45.64 8.64
CA GLY A 192 -88.48 -45.44 8.85
C GLY A 192 -87.62 -45.54 7.59
N HIS A 193 -88.20 -45.68 6.39
CA HIS A 193 -87.46 -45.71 5.14
C HIS A 193 -87.02 -44.30 4.73
N GLU A 194 -85.75 -44.18 4.38
CA GLU A 194 -85.18 -42.93 3.90
C GLU A 194 -85.65 -42.62 2.47
N TYR A 195 -86.07 -41.39 2.22
CA TYR A 195 -86.35 -40.88 0.88
C TYR A 195 -85.69 -39.51 0.68
N PHE A 196 -85.32 -39.22 -0.56
CA PHE A 196 -84.76 -37.92 -0.94
C PHE A 196 -85.86 -36.85 -0.88
N TRP A 197 -85.70 -35.88 0.02
CA TRP A 197 -86.62 -34.75 0.12
C TRP A 197 -86.27 -33.67 -0.88
N GLY A 198 -84.98 -33.37 -1.08
CA GLY A 198 -84.56 -32.22 -1.88
C GLY A 198 -83.14 -31.74 -1.55
N PHE A 199 -82.84 -30.48 -1.87
CA PHE A 199 -81.57 -29.84 -1.51
C PHE A 199 -81.79 -28.61 -0.63
N THR A 200 -80.87 -28.39 0.31
CA THR A 200 -80.58 -27.05 0.84
C THR A 200 -79.39 -26.48 0.06
N ILE A 201 -79.49 -25.19 -0.30
CA ILE A 201 -78.57 -24.57 -1.26
C ILE A 201 -78.13 -23.21 -0.74
N VAL A 202 -76.85 -22.92 -0.90
CA VAL A 202 -76.29 -21.58 -0.71
C VAL A 202 -75.51 -21.20 -1.95
N ILE A 203 -75.70 -19.98 -2.44
CA ILE A 203 -74.90 -19.39 -3.51
C ILE A 203 -73.88 -18.44 -2.88
N LEU A 204 -72.60 -18.75 -3.01
CA LEU A 204 -71.48 -17.94 -2.51
C LEU A 204 -70.95 -17.02 -3.60
N ARG A 205 -70.73 -15.74 -3.32
CA ARG A 205 -70.12 -14.77 -4.26
C ARG A 205 -68.61 -14.97 -4.33
N VAL A 206 -68.07 -14.94 -5.56
CA VAL A 206 -66.64 -15.00 -5.85
C VAL A 206 -66.22 -13.68 -6.51
N PRO A 207 -65.19 -12.99 -6.01
CA PRO A 207 -64.22 -13.45 -5.01
C PRO A 207 -64.58 -13.14 -3.54
N ASP A 208 -65.75 -12.58 -3.26
CA ASP A 208 -66.13 -12.04 -1.93
C ASP A 208 -65.94 -13.06 -0.79
N ILE A 209 -66.29 -14.33 -1.00
CA ILE A 209 -66.07 -15.40 0.01
C ILE A 209 -64.60 -15.60 0.39
N PHE A 210 -63.66 -15.18 -0.46
CA PHE A 210 -62.22 -15.31 -0.26
C PHE A 210 -61.54 -13.96 0.00
N SER A 211 -62.29 -12.86 0.14
CA SER A 211 -61.76 -11.48 0.09
C SER A 211 -60.62 -11.23 1.07
N ASP A 212 -60.75 -11.75 2.29
CA ASP A 212 -59.75 -11.57 3.34
C ASP A 212 -58.45 -12.30 3.00
N SER A 213 -58.56 -13.57 2.60
CA SER A 213 -57.44 -14.43 2.25
C SER A 213 -56.68 -13.88 1.04
N ILE A 214 -57.38 -13.46 0.00
CA ILE A 214 -56.75 -12.93 -1.22
C ILE A 214 -56.16 -11.54 -1.02
N SER A 215 -56.78 -10.69 -0.19
CA SER A 215 -56.26 -9.34 0.12
C SER A 215 -54.97 -9.43 0.91
N ALA A 216 -54.93 -10.32 1.91
CA ALA A 216 -53.70 -10.57 2.68
C ALA A 216 -52.56 -11.06 1.78
N LEU A 217 -52.82 -12.01 0.88
CA LEU A 217 -51.81 -12.54 -0.03
C LEU A 217 -51.31 -11.51 -1.05
N SER A 218 -52.20 -10.67 -1.58
CA SER A 218 -51.81 -9.57 -2.45
C SER A 218 -50.88 -8.59 -1.72
N ASN A 219 -51.18 -8.27 -0.46
CA ASN A 219 -50.35 -7.43 0.40
C ASN A 219 -48.99 -8.08 0.72
N PHE A 220 -48.94 -9.40 0.86
CA PHE A 220 -47.67 -10.16 0.97
C PHE A 220 -46.92 -10.29 -0.36
N GLY A 221 -47.45 -9.75 -1.45
CA GLY A 221 -46.78 -9.75 -2.75
C GLY A 221 -46.84 -11.11 -3.46
N TYR A 222 -47.94 -11.86 -3.31
CA TYR A 222 -48.18 -13.10 -4.06
C TYR A 222 -49.18 -12.89 -5.20
N GLU A 223 -48.91 -13.58 -6.31
CA GLU A 223 -49.92 -13.99 -7.28
C GLU A 223 -50.54 -15.31 -6.82
N TYR A 224 -51.82 -15.52 -7.08
CA TYR A 224 -52.57 -16.67 -6.59
C TYR A 224 -53.60 -17.19 -7.58
N LYS A 225 -53.95 -18.46 -7.45
CA LYS A 225 -54.95 -19.14 -8.28
C LYS A 225 -55.69 -20.19 -7.46
N ILE A 226 -57.01 -20.09 -7.41
CA ILE A 226 -57.93 -21.04 -6.79
C ILE A 226 -58.57 -21.85 -7.91
N SER A 227 -58.52 -23.17 -7.81
CA SER A 227 -59.13 -24.08 -8.77
C SER A 227 -59.79 -25.26 -8.09
N LYS A 228 -60.80 -25.85 -8.73
CA LYS A 228 -61.46 -27.06 -8.25
C LYS A 228 -61.67 -28.04 -9.40
N THR A 229 -61.88 -29.31 -9.10
CA THR A 229 -62.31 -30.28 -10.11
C THR A 229 -63.65 -29.84 -10.70
N ASP A 230 -63.84 -30.03 -12.01
CA ASP A 230 -65.05 -29.63 -12.71
C ASP A 230 -66.30 -30.33 -12.14
N ALA A 231 -66.13 -31.59 -11.77
CA ALA A 231 -67.14 -32.43 -11.14
C ALA A 231 -66.47 -33.48 -10.25
N PRO A 232 -67.20 -34.14 -9.33
CA PRO A 232 -66.68 -35.22 -8.48
C PRO A 232 -65.96 -36.36 -9.22
N TRP A 233 -66.42 -36.70 -10.43
CA TRP A 233 -65.88 -37.77 -11.26
C TRP A 233 -64.83 -37.30 -12.29
N SER A 234 -64.34 -36.05 -12.18
CA SER A 234 -63.40 -35.45 -13.14
C SER A 234 -62.10 -35.05 -12.47
N ASP A 235 -60.97 -35.40 -13.08
CA ASP A 235 -59.64 -34.93 -12.66
C ASP A 235 -59.28 -33.56 -13.26
N THR A 236 -60.18 -32.98 -14.08
CA THR A 236 -59.94 -31.69 -14.74
C THR A 236 -60.21 -30.54 -13.78
N TYR A 237 -59.20 -29.72 -13.52
CA TYR A 237 -59.34 -28.51 -12.73
C TYR A 237 -59.87 -27.33 -13.55
N LYS A 238 -60.88 -26.64 -13.03
CA LYS A 238 -61.35 -25.33 -13.50
C LYS A 238 -60.93 -24.25 -12.53
N VAL A 239 -60.53 -23.10 -13.08
CA VAL A 239 -60.18 -21.91 -12.30
C VAL A 239 -61.47 -21.33 -11.71
N VAL A 240 -61.46 -21.14 -10.39
CA VAL A 240 -62.51 -20.46 -9.64
C VAL A 240 -62.24 -18.97 -9.64
N TYR A 241 -61.01 -18.60 -9.28
CA TYR A 241 -60.55 -17.21 -9.25
C TYR A 241 -59.03 -17.18 -9.34
N GLN A 242 -58.46 -16.13 -9.94
CA GLN A 242 -57.02 -15.93 -10.03
C GLN A 242 -56.69 -14.43 -10.02
N SER A 243 -55.48 -14.10 -9.59
CA SER A 243 -54.94 -12.75 -9.76
C SER A 243 -54.53 -12.48 -11.21
N ASP A 244 -54.31 -11.21 -11.55
CA ASP A 244 -54.03 -10.78 -12.93
C ASP A 244 -52.64 -11.21 -13.44
N GLY A 245 -51.70 -11.51 -12.54
CA GLY A 245 -50.35 -11.92 -12.90
C GLY A 245 -50.21 -13.39 -13.28
N GLN A 246 -49.06 -13.74 -13.87
CA GLN A 246 -48.75 -15.12 -14.21
C GLN A 246 -48.22 -15.90 -13.01
N THR A 247 -48.71 -17.13 -12.82
CA THR A 247 -48.16 -18.08 -11.85
C THR A 247 -47.05 -18.90 -12.50
N ASN A 248 -45.78 -18.70 -12.11
CA ASN A 248 -44.64 -19.47 -12.61
C ASN A 248 -44.05 -20.36 -11.51
N HIS A 249 -44.11 -21.68 -11.72
CA HIS A 249 -43.75 -22.70 -10.72
C HIS A 249 -44.39 -22.45 -9.34
N PRO A 250 -45.73 -22.41 -9.24
CA PRO A 250 -46.41 -22.15 -7.99
C PRO A 250 -46.16 -23.26 -6.97
N VAL A 251 -46.24 -22.89 -5.69
CA VAL A 251 -46.46 -23.86 -4.60
C VAL A 251 -47.96 -24.03 -4.43
N SER A 252 -48.39 -25.26 -4.12
CA SER A 252 -49.80 -25.61 -4.06
C SER A 252 -50.21 -26.24 -2.73
N TYR A 253 -51.43 -25.95 -2.31
CA TYR A 253 -52.15 -26.63 -1.24
C TYR A 253 -53.44 -27.24 -1.81
N THR A 254 -53.75 -28.48 -1.46
CA THR A 254 -54.93 -29.18 -1.94
C THR A 254 -55.80 -29.61 -0.77
N PHE A 255 -57.12 -29.46 -0.91
CA PHE A 255 -58.11 -29.90 0.06
C PHE A 255 -59.37 -30.41 -0.65
N THR A 256 -60.26 -31.07 0.06
CA THR A 256 -61.52 -31.58 -0.50
C THR A 256 -62.72 -30.85 0.08
N ILE A 257 -63.76 -30.69 -0.74
CA ILE A 257 -65.10 -30.26 -0.33
C ILE A 257 -66.08 -31.27 -0.92
N GLY A 258 -66.77 -32.03 -0.07
CA GLY A 258 -67.48 -33.24 -0.52
C GLY A 258 -66.52 -34.18 -1.25
N ASP A 259 -66.89 -34.58 -2.47
CA ASP A 259 -66.09 -35.45 -3.34
C ASP A 259 -65.20 -34.67 -4.34
N GLU A 260 -65.16 -33.33 -4.26
CA GLU A 260 -64.42 -32.49 -5.19
C GLU A 260 -63.06 -32.08 -4.63
N ASN A 261 -62.03 -32.10 -5.47
CA ASN A 261 -60.68 -31.67 -5.10
C ASN A 261 -60.49 -30.20 -5.43
N TRP A 262 -60.08 -29.44 -4.43
CA TRP A 262 -59.70 -28.05 -4.54
C TRP A 262 -58.18 -27.91 -4.48
N LYS A 263 -57.67 -26.93 -5.21
CA LYS A 263 -56.25 -26.64 -5.31
C LYS A 263 -56.05 -25.14 -5.30
N PHE A 264 -55.29 -24.71 -4.31
CA PHE A 264 -54.86 -23.34 -4.13
C PHE A 264 -53.38 -23.20 -4.45
N GLU A 265 -53.01 -22.25 -5.29
CA GLU A 265 -51.65 -22.05 -5.80
C GLU A 265 -51.20 -20.61 -5.54
N VAL A 266 -49.95 -20.42 -5.10
CA VAL A 266 -49.35 -19.08 -4.94
C VAL A 266 -47.95 -19.01 -5.55
N THR A 267 -47.56 -17.82 -6.02
CA THR A 267 -46.21 -17.50 -6.53
C THR A 267 -45.81 -16.09 -6.12
N PRO A 268 -44.59 -15.85 -5.61
CA PRO A 268 -44.15 -14.48 -5.32
C PRO A 268 -44.12 -13.59 -6.57
N LYS A 269 -44.70 -12.38 -6.51
CA LYS A 269 -44.69 -11.38 -7.59
C LYS A 269 -43.28 -10.99 -8.04
N SER A 270 -42.34 -10.92 -7.09
CA SER A 270 -40.92 -10.64 -7.37
C SER A 270 -40.14 -11.83 -7.94
N GLY A 271 -40.78 -12.99 -8.09
CA GLY A 271 -40.16 -14.23 -8.47
C GLY A 271 -39.39 -14.92 -7.34
N TRP A 272 -38.86 -16.10 -7.67
CA TRP A 272 -38.16 -16.98 -6.72
C TRP A 272 -36.72 -16.53 -6.40
N ARG A 273 -36.15 -15.60 -7.17
CA ARG A 273 -34.77 -15.11 -7.01
C ARG A 273 -34.75 -13.62 -6.71
N ASN A 274 -33.87 -13.21 -5.80
CA ASN A 274 -33.66 -11.81 -5.46
C ASN A 274 -32.48 -11.22 -6.25
N ALA A 275 -32.68 -10.88 -7.53
CA ALA A 275 -31.61 -10.42 -8.41
C ALA A 275 -30.88 -9.17 -7.88
N THR A 276 -31.62 -8.21 -7.30
CA THR A 276 -31.06 -6.98 -6.73
C THR A 276 -30.08 -7.27 -5.60
N LEU A 277 -30.44 -8.16 -4.68
CA LEU A 277 -29.54 -8.58 -3.58
C LEU A 277 -28.25 -9.22 -4.12
N LEU A 278 -28.37 -10.10 -5.12
CA LEU A 278 -27.21 -10.77 -5.71
C LEU A 278 -26.28 -9.76 -6.40
N ILE A 279 -26.81 -8.78 -7.13
CA ILE A 279 -26.02 -7.72 -7.77
C ILE A 279 -25.25 -6.90 -6.73
N ILE A 280 -25.90 -6.54 -5.61
CA ILE A 280 -25.26 -5.79 -4.51
C ILE A 280 -24.10 -6.61 -3.91
N ILE A 281 -24.33 -7.89 -3.63
CA ILE A 281 -23.31 -8.81 -3.08
C ILE A 281 -22.13 -8.93 -4.05
N ILE A 282 -22.40 -9.17 -5.34
CA ILE A 282 -21.35 -9.25 -6.37
C ILE A 282 -20.52 -7.97 -6.40
N GLY A 283 -21.15 -6.80 -6.48
CA GLY A 283 -20.45 -5.52 -6.52
C GLY A 283 -19.59 -5.27 -5.28
N MET A 284 -20.14 -5.52 -4.09
CA MET A 284 -19.41 -5.34 -2.82
C MET A 284 -18.20 -6.27 -2.70
N PHE A 285 -18.33 -7.55 -3.03
CA PHE A 285 -17.21 -8.48 -2.88
C PHE A 285 -16.17 -8.36 -4.01
N LEU A 286 -16.58 -8.00 -5.23
CA LEU A 286 -15.63 -7.71 -6.32
C LEU A 286 -14.79 -6.46 -6.01
N THR A 287 -15.40 -5.41 -5.45
CA THR A 287 -14.65 -4.21 -5.03
C THR A 287 -13.65 -4.53 -3.93
N ILE A 288 -14.02 -5.33 -2.92
CA ILE A 288 -13.10 -5.81 -1.88
C ILE A 288 -11.95 -6.62 -2.50
N SER A 289 -12.24 -7.54 -3.42
CA SER A 289 -11.22 -8.37 -4.08
C SER A 289 -10.24 -7.52 -4.89
N LEU A 290 -10.74 -6.51 -5.61
CA LEU A 290 -9.92 -5.56 -6.36
C LEU A 290 -9.02 -4.75 -5.42
N LEU A 291 -9.57 -4.20 -4.34
CA LEU A 291 -8.82 -3.44 -3.34
C LEU A 291 -7.68 -4.27 -2.73
N LEU A 292 -7.96 -5.53 -2.36
CA LEU A 292 -6.97 -6.43 -1.79
C LEU A 292 -5.83 -6.76 -2.78
N SER A 293 -6.16 -6.94 -4.06
CA SER A 293 -5.18 -7.13 -5.13
C SER A 293 -4.27 -5.90 -5.28
N VAL A 294 -4.85 -4.70 -5.33
CA VAL A 294 -4.11 -3.44 -5.43
C VAL A 294 -3.22 -3.22 -4.21
N LEU A 295 -3.74 -3.41 -3.00
CA LEU A 295 -2.97 -3.28 -1.76
C LEU A 295 -1.78 -4.23 -1.73
N THR A 296 -1.97 -5.48 -2.17
CA THR A 296 -0.88 -6.45 -2.27
C THR A 296 0.21 -5.98 -3.23
N ARG A 297 -0.17 -5.43 -4.39
CA ARG A 297 0.78 -4.86 -5.35
C ARG A 297 1.57 -3.70 -4.74
N VAL A 298 0.87 -2.75 -4.10
CA VAL A 298 1.49 -1.58 -3.45
C VAL A 298 2.48 -2.03 -2.38
N TRP A 299 2.10 -2.99 -1.54
CA TRP A 299 2.96 -3.54 -0.48
C TRP A 299 4.23 -4.20 -1.05
N LEU A 300 4.09 -5.02 -2.10
CA LEU A 300 5.24 -5.66 -2.76
C LEU A 300 6.22 -4.64 -3.35
N VAL A 301 5.69 -3.61 -4.01
CA VAL A 301 6.49 -2.51 -4.59
C VAL A 301 7.20 -1.72 -3.48
N ALA A 302 6.48 -1.32 -2.44
CA ALA A 302 7.03 -0.57 -1.31
C ALA A 302 8.16 -1.33 -0.60
N LYS A 303 8.00 -2.65 -0.42
CA LYS A 303 9.02 -3.51 0.19
C LYS A 303 10.32 -3.53 -0.61
N GLU A 304 10.25 -3.53 -1.94
CA GLU A 304 11.44 -3.49 -2.79
C GLU A 304 12.13 -2.13 -2.78
N HIS A 305 11.34 -1.04 -2.88
CA HIS A 305 11.89 0.31 -2.75
C HIS A 305 12.62 0.47 -1.41
N LYS A 306 12.02 0.02 -0.31
CA LYS A 306 12.68 0.03 1.01
C LYS A 306 14.02 -0.70 0.97
N LYS A 307 14.11 -1.87 0.33
CA LYS A 307 15.37 -2.61 0.20
C LYS A 307 16.40 -1.85 -0.64
N LYS A 308 15.99 -1.25 -1.77
CA LYS A 308 16.87 -0.43 -2.62
C LYS A 308 17.39 0.80 -1.87
N PHE A 309 16.52 1.52 -1.15
CA PHE A 309 16.91 2.65 -0.31
C PHE A 309 17.88 2.26 0.79
N GLN A 310 17.69 1.10 1.44
CA GLN A 310 18.63 0.63 2.46
C GLN A 310 20.02 0.33 1.91
N ILE A 311 20.13 -0.19 0.69
CA ILE A 311 21.43 -0.41 0.03
C ILE A 311 22.07 0.94 -0.28
N LEU A 312 21.33 1.84 -0.93
CA LEU A 312 21.83 3.18 -1.28
C LEU A 312 22.27 3.99 -0.05
N ALA A 313 21.57 3.86 1.07
CA ALA A 313 21.89 4.58 2.30
C ALA A 313 23.15 4.05 3.01
N ARG A 314 23.63 2.84 2.68
CA ARG A 314 24.76 2.18 3.36
C ARG A 314 26.03 2.07 2.52
N THR A 315 25.96 2.35 1.22
CA THR A 315 27.07 2.20 0.29
C THR A 315 27.54 3.56 -0.19
N ASP A 316 28.85 3.75 -0.33
CA ASP A 316 29.43 4.93 -0.96
C ASP A 316 29.23 4.87 -2.48
N SER A 317 28.61 5.91 -3.04
CA SER A 317 28.20 5.94 -4.45
C SER A 317 29.38 5.95 -5.44
N LEU A 318 30.56 6.39 -5.01
CA LEU A 318 31.73 6.47 -5.88
C LEU A 318 32.52 5.15 -5.93
N THR A 319 32.68 4.51 -4.77
CA THR A 319 33.60 3.38 -4.57
C THR A 319 32.92 2.01 -4.46
N ASN A 320 31.59 1.99 -4.25
CA ASN A 320 30.78 0.79 -4.04
C ASN A 320 31.17 -0.07 -2.82
N ILE A 321 31.94 0.47 -1.88
CA ILE A 321 32.15 -0.11 -0.53
C ILE A 321 31.20 0.57 0.47
N TYR A 322 31.19 0.17 1.74
CA TYR A 322 30.27 0.78 2.71
C TYR A 322 30.59 2.27 2.90
N ASN A 323 29.57 3.11 3.04
CA ASN A 323 29.78 4.47 3.53
C ASN A 323 29.94 4.44 5.07
N ARG A 324 30.27 5.59 5.68
CA ARG A 324 30.40 5.72 7.14
C ARG A 324 29.27 5.06 7.92
N TYR A 325 28.02 5.32 7.54
CA TYR A 325 26.85 4.78 8.24
C TYR A 325 26.77 3.25 8.11
N GLY A 326 26.96 2.71 6.91
CA GLY A 326 26.98 1.28 6.66
C GLY A 326 28.10 0.58 7.43
N PHE A 327 29.32 1.11 7.36
CA PHE A 327 30.48 0.56 8.06
C PHE A 327 30.26 0.54 9.57
N ASP A 328 29.85 1.66 10.16
CA ASP A 328 29.62 1.76 11.60
C ASP A 328 28.53 0.77 12.08
N GLU A 329 27.41 0.67 11.36
CA GLU A 329 26.31 -0.24 11.69
C GLU A 329 26.76 -1.71 11.67
N PHE A 330 27.51 -2.12 10.64
CA PHE A 330 27.96 -3.50 10.50
C PHE A 330 29.13 -3.84 11.44
N ALA A 331 30.09 -2.93 11.61
CA ALA A 331 31.20 -3.10 12.53
C ALA A 331 30.70 -3.30 13.98
N GLU A 332 29.75 -2.47 14.41
CA GLU A 332 29.12 -2.58 15.73
C GLU A 332 28.44 -3.95 15.91
N LYS A 333 27.65 -4.40 14.92
CA LYS A 333 26.98 -5.69 14.95
C LYS A 333 27.95 -6.88 15.00
N ILE A 334 29.05 -6.83 14.24
CA ILE A 334 30.04 -7.90 14.18
C ILE A 334 30.78 -8.04 15.53
N ILE A 335 31.19 -6.92 16.12
CA ILE A 335 31.89 -6.88 17.41
C ILE A 335 30.95 -7.34 18.54
N GLN A 336 29.72 -6.83 18.59
CA GLN A 336 28.73 -7.23 19.61
C GLN A 336 28.36 -8.71 19.53
N LYS A 337 28.30 -9.29 18.33
CA LYS A 337 28.00 -10.71 18.14
C LYS A 337 29.11 -11.62 18.67
N ASN A 338 30.37 -11.16 18.66
CA ASN A 338 31.53 -11.94 19.08
C ASN A 338 32.47 -11.11 19.99
N PRO A 339 32.07 -10.75 21.22
CA PRO A 339 32.81 -9.82 22.07
C PRO A 339 34.16 -10.34 22.58
N LYS A 340 34.41 -11.65 22.45
CA LYS A 340 35.69 -12.29 22.80
C LYS A 340 36.61 -12.52 21.60
N ALA A 341 36.12 -12.29 20.38
CA ALA A 341 36.94 -12.43 19.18
C ALA A 341 37.85 -11.20 19.02
N HIS A 342 39.02 -11.42 18.42
CA HIS A 342 39.94 -10.34 18.10
C HIS A 342 39.53 -9.68 16.78
N PHE A 343 39.53 -8.35 16.76
CA PHE A 343 39.26 -7.56 15.56
C PHE A 343 40.35 -6.50 15.42
N VAL A 344 40.83 -6.28 14.20
CA VAL A 344 41.71 -5.15 13.90
C VAL A 344 40.95 -4.14 13.06
N ALA A 345 40.85 -2.91 13.53
CA ALA A 345 40.36 -1.79 12.74
C ALA A 345 41.53 -0.98 12.21
N ALA A 346 41.48 -0.63 10.94
CA ALA A 346 42.42 0.30 10.31
C ALA A 346 41.68 1.52 9.76
N LEU A 347 42.30 2.68 9.92
CA LEU A 347 41.93 3.93 9.27
C LEU A 347 43.07 4.35 8.36
N LEU A 348 42.74 4.80 7.14
CA LEU A 348 43.74 5.18 6.16
C LEU A 348 43.26 6.34 5.29
N ASP A 349 44.21 7.20 4.92
CA ASP A 349 44.00 8.36 4.06
C ASP A 349 44.96 8.33 2.86
N ILE A 350 44.57 8.97 1.76
CA ILE A 350 45.47 9.22 0.63
C ILE A 350 46.39 10.39 1.01
N ASP A 351 47.70 10.17 0.95
CA ASP A 351 48.66 11.22 1.24
C ASP A 351 48.58 12.32 0.19
N ASP A 352 48.50 13.58 0.66
CA ASP A 352 48.43 14.77 -0.18
C ASP A 352 47.26 14.75 -1.20
N PHE A 353 46.13 14.15 -0.83
CA PHE A 353 44.95 14.07 -1.70
C PHE A 353 44.45 15.43 -2.21
N LYS A 354 44.56 16.49 -1.38
CA LYS A 354 44.24 17.85 -1.81
C LYS A 354 45.13 18.30 -2.98
N PHE A 355 46.42 17.98 -2.95
CA PHE A 355 47.34 18.27 -4.05
C PHE A 355 46.93 17.51 -5.33
N ILE A 356 46.48 16.27 -5.21
CA ILE A 356 45.95 15.52 -6.37
C ILE A 356 44.75 16.27 -7.00
N ASN A 357 43.82 16.75 -6.17
CA ASN A 357 42.67 17.51 -6.65
C ASN A 357 43.06 18.87 -7.24
N ASP A 358 43.96 19.59 -6.59
CA ASP A 358 44.34 20.95 -6.98
C ASP A 358 45.18 20.95 -8.28
N ILE A 359 45.99 19.91 -8.50
CA ILE A 359 46.86 19.79 -9.68
C ILE A 359 46.17 19.10 -10.86
N TYR A 360 45.48 17.98 -10.63
CA TYR A 360 44.92 17.16 -11.70
C TYR A 360 43.41 17.34 -11.87
N GLY A 361 42.71 17.89 -10.87
CA GLY A 361 41.26 18.10 -10.86
C GLY A 361 40.49 16.99 -10.14
N HIS A 362 39.31 17.33 -9.64
CA HIS A 362 38.46 16.43 -8.82
C HIS A 362 38.13 15.09 -9.49
N ASN A 363 37.94 15.06 -10.81
CA ASN A 363 37.67 13.82 -11.54
C ASN A 363 38.81 12.80 -11.44
N TYR A 364 40.06 13.25 -11.26
CA TYR A 364 41.23 12.38 -11.09
C TYR A 364 41.44 12.01 -9.63
N GLY A 365 41.12 12.91 -8.70
CA GLY A 365 40.94 12.54 -7.29
C GLY A 365 39.93 11.40 -7.12
N ASP A 366 38.79 11.47 -7.81
CA ASP A 366 37.79 10.40 -7.84
C ASP A 366 38.34 9.08 -8.40
N ARG A 367 39.25 9.13 -9.37
CA ARG A 367 39.93 7.94 -9.88
C ARG A 367 40.90 7.35 -8.86
N ALA A 368 41.64 8.18 -8.14
CA ALA A 368 42.51 7.72 -7.05
C ALA A 368 41.70 7.04 -5.93
N LEU A 369 40.56 7.63 -5.54
CA LEU A 369 39.63 7.05 -4.57
C LEU A 369 39.06 5.70 -5.03
N LYS A 370 38.64 5.59 -6.29
CA LYS A 370 38.18 4.32 -6.89
C LYS A 370 39.30 3.28 -6.93
N ASN A 371 40.49 3.67 -7.37
CA ASN A 371 41.65 2.77 -7.44
C ASN A 371 42.02 2.22 -6.05
N LEU A 372 41.98 3.05 -5.01
CA LEU A 372 42.20 2.62 -3.64
C LEU A 372 41.12 1.63 -3.19
N ALA A 373 39.84 1.95 -3.41
CA ALA A 373 38.75 1.05 -3.04
C ALA A 373 38.80 -0.30 -3.79
N ASP A 374 39.12 -0.29 -5.08
CA ASP A 374 39.30 -1.49 -5.89
C ASP A 374 40.51 -2.32 -5.40
N SER A 375 41.60 -1.64 -5.04
CA SER A 375 42.77 -2.29 -4.43
C SER A 375 42.43 -2.93 -3.08
N MET A 376 41.61 -2.28 -2.24
CA MET A 376 41.13 -2.84 -0.98
C MET A 376 40.29 -4.10 -1.23
N LYS A 377 39.33 -4.05 -2.15
CA LYS A 377 38.47 -5.20 -2.50
C LYS A 377 39.25 -6.39 -3.06
N ALA A 378 40.32 -6.12 -3.81
CA ALA A 378 41.17 -7.15 -4.39
C ALA A 378 42.15 -7.77 -3.37
N PHE A 379 42.63 -6.98 -2.40
CA PHE A 379 43.66 -7.41 -1.46
C PHE A 379 43.10 -8.06 -0.19
N PHE A 380 42.01 -7.52 0.38
CA PHE A 380 41.44 -8.02 1.63
C PHE A 380 40.44 -9.15 1.39
N PRO A 381 40.31 -10.10 2.34
CA PRO A 381 39.40 -11.23 2.20
C PRO A 381 37.94 -10.79 2.21
N SER A 382 37.05 -11.64 1.68
CA SER A 382 35.63 -11.32 1.50
C SER A 382 34.84 -11.08 2.79
N ASP A 383 35.37 -11.51 3.93
CA ASP A 383 34.81 -11.27 5.27
C ASP A 383 35.33 -9.98 5.93
N ALA A 384 36.32 -9.30 5.34
CA ALA A 384 36.73 -7.98 5.77
C ALA A 384 35.63 -6.94 5.48
N LEU A 385 35.36 -6.08 6.46
CA LEU A 385 34.47 -4.94 6.26
C LEU A 385 35.29 -3.78 5.72
N LEU A 386 34.91 -3.26 4.55
CA LEU A 386 35.57 -2.14 3.89
C LEU A 386 34.61 -0.95 3.82
N GLY A 387 35.08 0.24 4.19
CA GLY A 387 34.27 1.44 4.10
C GLY A 387 35.06 2.70 3.75
N ARG A 388 34.31 3.73 3.34
CA ARG A 388 34.79 5.10 3.12
C ARG A 388 34.00 6.03 4.04
N ASN A 389 34.71 6.74 4.92
CA ASN A 389 34.09 7.63 5.91
C ASN A 389 33.70 8.98 5.31
N GLY A 390 34.44 9.44 4.30
CA GLY A 390 34.23 10.70 3.59
C GLY A 390 35.56 11.25 3.07
N GLY A 391 35.55 12.13 2.06
CA GLY A 391 36.80 12.65 1.48
C GLY A 391 37.72 11.53 1.00
N ASP A 392 38.96 11.53 1.47
CA ASP A 392 39.98 10.50 1.27
C ASP A 392 40.11 9.50 2.41
N GLU A 393 39.20 9.52 3.39
CA GLU A 393 39.24 8.66 4.57
C GLU A 393 38.56 7.30 4.32
N PHE A 394 39.31 6.22 4.52
CA PHE A 394 38.88 4.83 4.40
C PHE A 394 39.05 4.07 5.72
N CYS A 395 38.24 3.03 5.88
CA CYS A 395 38.20 2.19 7.06
C CYS A 395 38.13 0.71 6.70
N ILE A 396 38.80 -0.12 7.50
CA ILE A 396 38.82 -1.57 7.36
C ILE A 396 38.54 -2.16 8.74
N LEU A 397 37.73 -3.21 8.80
CA LEU A 397 37.63 -4.10 9.97
C LEU A 397 37.96 -5.52 9.54
N LEU A 398 39.05 -6.06 10.08
CA LEU A 398 39.49 -7.44 9.88
C LEU A 398 38.96 -8.30 11.03
N PRO A 399 38.04 -9.24 10.77
CA PRO A 399 37.53 -10.15 11.79
C PRO A 399 38.51 -11.27 12.12
N ASN A 400 38.46 -11.74 13.38
CA ASN A 400 39.23 -12.87 13.88
C ASN A 400 40.74 -12.75 13.62
N CYS A 401 41.27 -11.54 13.74
CA CYS A 401 42.66 -11.22 13.43
C CYS A 401 43.29 -10.52 14.62
N THR A 402 44.46 -10.97 15.04
CA THR A 402 45.26 -10.31 16.08
C THR A 402 46.12 -9.20 15.50
N PHE A 403 46.61 -8.32 16.35
CA PHE A 403 47.53 -7.25 15.96
C PHE A 403 48.73 -7.75 15.13
N LYS A 404 49.37 -8.86 15.55
CA LYS A 404 50.57 -9.40 14.91
C LYS A 404 50.30 -9.96 13.51
N GLU A 405 49.12 -10.53 13.31
CA GLU A 405 48.68 -11.06 12.01
C GLU A 405 48.31 -9.93 11.06
N ALA A 406 47.59 -8.91 11.55
CA ALA A 406 47.21 -7.76 10.75
C ALA A 406 48.41 -6.88 10.36
N ASP A 407 49.44 -6.76 11.20
CA ASP A 407 50.61 -5.91 10.91
C ASP A 407 51.27 -6.28 9.58
N VAL A 408 51.51 -7.57 9.34
CA VAL A 408 52.10 -8.04 8.08
C VAL A 408 51.21 -7.70 6.88
N GLN A 409 49.91 -7.96 7.01
CA GLN A 409 48.94 -7.72 5.94
C GLN A 409 48.80 -6.23 5.61
N LEU A 410 48.73 -5.38 6.63
CA LEU A 410 48.57 -3.92 6.48
C LEU A 410 49.85 -3.25 5.97
N GLN A 411 51.03 -3.73 6.39
CA GLN A 411 52.31 -3.28 5.81
C GLN A 411 52.42 -3.63 4.33
N GLN A 412 52.03 -4.85 3.95
CA GLN A 412 51.99 -5.27 2.56
C GLN A 412 51.03 -4.39 1.75
N PHE A 413 49.80 -4.20 2.24
CA PHE A 413 48.81 -3.35 1.57
C PHE A 413 49.30 -1.91 1.37
N THR A 414 49.96 -1.34 2.39
CA THR A 414 50.49 0.02 2.33
C THR A 414 51.55 0.17 1.25
N LYS A 415 52.47 -0.80 1.15
CA LYS A 415 53.56 -0.82 0.15
C LYS A 415 53.12 -1.16 -1.28
N LEU A 416 51.91 -1.69 -1.48
CA LEU A 416 51.42 -1.97 -2.84
C LEU A 416 51.34 -0.67 -3.65
N PRO A 417 51.90 -0.64 -4.87
CA PRO A 417 51.82 0.52 -5.75
C PRO A 417 50.37 0.90 -6.01
N LYS A 418 50.06 2.19 -5.87
CA LYS A 418 48.74 2.76 -6.17
C LYS A 418 48.95 3.92 -7.12
N SER A 419 48.12 3.99 -8.16
CA SER A 419 48.32 4.95 -9.22
C SER A 419 47.03 5.33 -9.91
N PHE A 420 47.04 6.49 -10.56
CA PHE A 420 45.97 6.91 -11.45
C PHE A 420 46.55 7.45 -12.76
N SER A 421 45.84 7.22 -13.86
CA SER A 421 46.27 7.68 -15.19
C SER A 421 45.80 9.11 -15.49
N TYR A 422 46.76 9.97 -15.87
CA TYR A 422 46.58 11.35 -16.35
C TYR A 422 47.32 11.53 -17.68
N HIS A 423 46.62 11.92 -18.75
CA HIS A 423 47.15 12.02 -20.12
C HIS A 423 48.03 10.82 -20.59
N GLY A 424 47.66 9.59 -20.20
CA GLY A 424 48.38 8.38 -20.59
C GLY A 424 49.66 8.09 -19.80
N LYS A 425 49.97 8.89 -18.77
CA LYS A 425 51.04 8.61 -17.80
C LYS A 425 50.43 8.17 -16.46
N GLU A 426 51.05 7.18 -15.82
CA GLU A 426 50.67 6.73 -14.48
C GLU A 426 51.33 7.62 -13.43
N HIS A 427 50.53 8.14 -12.51
CA HIS A 427 50.99 8.94 -11.37
C HIS A 427 50.78 8.13 -10.10
N ALA A 428 51.86 7.86 -9.37
CA ALA A 428 51.80 7.15 -8.11
C ALA A 428 51.22 8.05 -7.00
N PHE A 429 50.45 7.45 -6.09
CA PHE A 429 50.05 8.06 -4.83
C PHE A 429 50.30 7.10 -3.68
N TYR A 430 50.40 7.65 -2.48
CA TYR A 430 50.73 6.92 -1.27
C TYR A 430 49.57 6.98 -0.28
N ILE A 431 49.58 6.07 0.69
CA ILE A 431 48.59 6.06 1.77
C ILE A 431 49.30 6.02 3.11
N SER A 432 48.71 6.68 4.09
CA SER A 432 49.06 6.53 5.50
C SER A 432 47.96 5.75 6.20
N LEU A 433 48.34 4.82 7.08
CA LEU A 433 47.40 3.91 7.75
C LEU A 433 47.70 3.77 9.25
N GLY A 434 46.70 3.98 10.09
CA GLY A 434 46.73 3.69 11.52
C GLY A 434 45.82 2.52 11.86
N TYR A 435 46.24 1.61 12.73
CA TYR A 435 45.40 0.46 13.10
C TYR A 435 45.49 0.11 14.59
N ALA A 436 44.41 -0.46 15.11
CA ALA A 436 44.27 -0.85 16.50
C ALA A 436 43.52 -2.18 16.64
N GLU A 437 43.76 -2.87 17.75
CA GLU A 437 43.17 -4.19 18.05
C GLU A 437 42.13 -4.09 19.17
N TYR A 438 40.99 -4.74 18.95
CA TYR A 438 40.00 -5.09 19.95
C TYR A 438 40.15 -6.57 20.32
N PRO A 439 40.00 -6.96 21.61
CA PRO A 439 39.71 -6.10 22.75
C PRO A 439 40.96 -5.47 23.41
N THR A 440 42.17 -5.69 22.86
CA THR A 440 43.45 -5.29 23.47
C THR A 440 43.53 -3.82 23.87
N PHE A 441 43.19 -2.91 22.97
CA PHE A 441 43.31 -1.45 23.20
C PHE A 441 41.96 -0.74 23.29
N ALA A 442 40.85 -1.48 23.15
CA ALA A 442 39.52 -0.92 23.07
C ALA A 442 38.45 -1.84 23.67
N SER A 443 37.47 -1.24 24.35
CA SER A 443 36.31 -1.92 24.94
C SER A 443 35.06 -1.92 24.07
N ASN A 444 35.04 -1.10 23.00
CA ASN A 444 33.94 -0.98 22.04
C ASN A 444 34.44 -0.43 20.70
N ARG A 445 33.61 -0.53 19.65
CA ARG A 445 33.91 -0.04 18.30
C ARG A 445 34.34 1.44 18.27
N SER A 446 33.63 2.31 19.00
CA SER A 446 33.96 3.75 19.02
C SER A 446 35.36 4.01 19.57
N GLN A 447 35.77 3.29 20.62
CA GLN A 447 37.12 3.38 21.16
C GLN A 447 38.15 2.79 20.19
N LEU A 448 37.84 1.66 19.55
CA LEU A 448 38.69 1.00 18.57
C LEU A 448 39.04 1.93 17.40
N MET A 449 38.03 2.59 16.83
CA MET A 449 38.23 3.56 15.74
C MET A 449 39.06 4.77 16.19
N ARG A 450 38.87 5.28 17.42
CA ARG A 450 39.69 6.39 17.96
C ARG A 450 41.17 5.99 18.13
N CYS A 451 41.45 4.76 18.53
CA CYS A 451 42.82 4.25 18.63
C CYS A 451 43.46 4.15 17.24
N ALA A 452 42.74 3.64 16.24
CA ALA A 452 43.22 3.61 14.86
C ALA A 452 43.48 5.02 14.30
N ASP A 453 42.62 5.99 14.63
CA ASP A 453 42.77 7.40 14.20
C ASP A 453 44.00 8.07 14.82
N ALA A 454 44.23 7.84 16.12
CA ALA A 454 45.43 8.34 16.79
C ALA A 454 46.70 7.77 16.16
N ALA A 455 46.70 6.49 15.79
CA ALA A 455 47.82 5.89 15.07
C ALA A 455 48.01 6.50 13.66
N LEU A 456 46.91 6.76 12.94
CA LEU A 456 46.94 7.39 11.62
C LEU A 456 47.52 8.80 11.67
N TYR A 457 47.15 9.56 12.70
CA TYR A 457 47.69 10.89 12.94
C TYR A 457 49.22 10.88 13.14
N GLU A 458 49.73 9.91 13.91
CA GLU A 458 51.15 9.79 14.22
C GLU A 458 52.01 9.45 13.00
N ILE A 459 51.55 8.53 12.14
CA ILE A 459 52.29 8.23 10.91
C ILE A 459 52.31 9.43 9.95
N LYS A 460 51.25 10.25 9.95
CA LYS A 460 51.20 11.50 9.17
C LYS A 460 52.21 12.54 9.67
N LEU A 461 52.49 12.59 10.97
CA LEU A 461 53.55 13.43 11.54
C LEU A 461 54.95 12.89 11.24
N HIS A 462 55.10 11.57 11.14
CA HIS A 462 56.38 10.89 10.92
C HIS A 462 56.69 10.57 9.44
N GLY A 463 56.31 11.48 8.53
CA GLY A 463 56.75 11.44 7.14
C GLY A 463 55.81 10.75 6.14
N LYS A 464 54.61 10.31 6.58
CA LYS A 464 53.57 9.70 5.73
C LYS A 464 54.02 8.38 5.06
N ASN A 465 53.25 7.86 4.10
CA ASN A 465 53.56 6.67 3.29
C ASN A 465 53.96 5.45 4.11
N GLY A 466 53.13 5.08 5.07
CA GLY A 466 53.43 3.98 5.98
C GLY A 466 52.23 3.56 6.80
N CYS A 467 52.41 2.53 7.62
CA CYS A 467 51.41 2.16 8.59
C CYS A 467 52.00 2.00 9.98
N ILE A 468 51.21 2.34 11.00
CA ILE A 468 51.62 2.19 12.39
C ILE A 468 50.49 1.63 13.25
N ALA A 469 50.91 0.78 14.17
CA ALA A 469 50.14 0.27 15.28
C ALA A 469 49.81 1.35 16.30
N TYR A 470 48.59 1.36 16.82
CA TYR A 470 48.31 2.06 18.06
C TYR A 470 49.14 1.47 19.21
N ARG A 471 49.77 2.35 20.00
CA ARG A 471 50.47 2.01 21.23
C ARG A 471 49.95 2.89 22.36
N GLU A 472 49.92 2.33 23.56
CA GLU A 472 49.47 3.04 24.76
C GLU A 472 50.39 4.25 25.02
N GLY A 473 49.80 5.46 25.12
CA GLY A 473 50.53 6.72 25.28
C GLY A 473 50.46 7.69 24.09
N LEU A 474 50.01 7.24 22.92
CA LEU A 474 49.69 8.12 21.79
C LEU A 474 48.51 9.04 22.18
N ARG A 475 48.78 10.31 22.49
CA ARG A 475 47.74 11.29 22.83
C ARG A 475 47.15 11.86 21.54
N SER A 476 45.82 11.82 21.41
CA SER A 476 45.01 12.52 20.40
C SER A 476 45.09 14.06 20.57
N GLY A 477 46.30 14.62 20.64
CA GLY A 477 46.57 16.02 20.95
C GLY A 477 45.98 16.95 19.90
N ALA A 478 44.89 17.61 20.30
CA ALA A 478 44.34 18.87 19.77
C ALA A 478 44.76 19.28 18.34
N ARG A 479 43.83 19.15 17.38
CA ARG A 479 43.82 19.67 16.00
C ARG A 479 44.11 21.19 15.82
N LYS A 480 44.64 21.90 16.82
CA LYS A 480 44.62 23.38 16.89
C LYS A 480 45.63 24.11 16.00
N GLN A 481 46.64 23.45 15.44
CA GLN A 481 47.78 24.15 14.83
C GLN A 481 47.68 24.43 13.31
N LEU A 482 46.63 23.99 12.61
CA LEU A 482 46.55 24.06 11.14
C LEU A 482 45.30 24.77 10.58
N GLY A 483 44.61 25.58 11.39
CA GLY A 483 43.41 26.32 10.94
C GLY A 483 43.68 27.46 9.96
N PHE A 484 44.94 27.84 9.74
CA PHE A 484 45.33 28.92 8.84
C PHE A 484 46.00 28.34 7.60
N THR A 485 45.44 28.64 6.44
CA THR A 485 46.09 28.39 5.16
C THR A 485 47.20 29.41 4.93
N PHE A 486 48.16 29.12 4.02
CA PHE A 486 49.19 30.10 3.64
C PHE A 486 48.57 31.43 3.19
N LYS A 487 47.43 31.37 2.49
CA LYS A 487 46.67 32.53 2.07
C LYS A 487 46.20 33.38 3.26
N ASP A 488 45.62 32.75 4.29
CA ASP A 488 45.17 33.46 5.50
C ASP A 488 46.33 34.17 6.21
N ILE A 489 47.52 33.55 6.23
CA ILE A 489 48.72 34.15 6.83
C ILE A 489 49.24 35.31 5.98
N ALA A 490 49.31 35.14 4.67
CA ALA A 490 49.87 36.13 3.76
C ALA A 490 49.00 37.39 3.63
N GLU A 491 47.68 37.24 3.58
CA GLU A 491 46.72 38.36 3.46
C GLU A 491 46.62 39.20 4.75
N HIS A 492 46.92 38.61 5.92
CA HIS A 492 46.77 39.29 7.22
C HIS A 492 48.11 39.60 7.91
N LEU A 493 49.23 39.43 7.20
CA LEU A 493 50.54 39.81 7.72
C LEU A 493 50.61 41.35 7.80
N PRO A 494 50.94 41.96 8.96
CA PRO A 494 50.93 43.42 9.13
C PRO A 494 52.16 44.12 8.50
N GLY A 495 52.54 43.75 7.28
CA GLY A 495 53.63 44.37 6.54
C GLY A 495 53.69 43.91 5.10
N ALA A 496 54.24 44.77 4.24
CA ALA A 496 54.44 44.49 2.83
C ALA A 496 55.53 43.43 2.66
N PHE A 497 55.25 42.34 1.96
CA PHE A 497 56.10 41.17 1.93
C PHE A 497 56.24 40.60 0.51
N ILE A 498 57.47 40.30 0.09
CA ILE A 498 57.76 39.61 -1.18
C ILE A 498 58.71 38.43 -0.98
N ILE A 499 58.72 37.54 -1.97
CA ILE A 499 59.72 36.46 -2.08
C ILE A 499 60.32 36.52 -3.47
N TYR A 500 61.65 36.44 -3.57
CA TYR A 500 62.35 36.37 -4.84
C TYR A 500 63.59 35.48 -4.80
N ARG A 501 64.08 35.07 -5.97
CA ARG A 501 65.26 34.21 -6.10
C ARG A 501 66.51 34.95 -5.64
N ALA A 502 67.31 34.29 -4.80
CA ALA A 502 68.60 34.83 -4.37
C ALA A 502 69.71 34.39 -5.35
N ASP A 503 69.74 35.02 -6.52
CA ASP A 503 70.78 34.85 -7.54
C ASP A 503 71.25 36.23 -8.03
N LYS A 504 72.54 36.36 -8.37
CA LYS A 504 73.14 37.64 -8.80
C LYS A 504 72.77 38.01 -10.24
N GLU A 505 72.39 37.04 -11.06
CA GLU A 505 72.06 37.21 -12.48
C GLU A 505 70.56 37.03 -12.77
N ASP A 506 69.82 36.37 -11.87
CA ASP A 506 68.38 36.08 -12.01
C ASP A 506 67.61 36.24 -10.68
N ASP A 507 67.13 37.45 -10.39
CA ASP A 507 66.43 37.80 -9.16
C ASP A 507 64.89 37.68 -9.27
N GLU A 508 64.42 36.60 -9.91
CA GLU A 508 63.01 36.40 -10.24
C GLU A 508 62.08 36.53 -9.00
N LEU A 509 61.12 37.45 -9.08
CA LEU A 509 60.04 37.64 -8.12
C LEU A 509 59.06 36.46 -8.19
N PHE A 510 58.85 35.80 -7.04
CA PHE A 510 57.93 34.67 -6.91
C PHE A 510 56.60 35.06 -6.29
N PHE A 511 56.59 36.01 -5.37
CA PHE A 511 55.43 36.32 -4.57
C PHE A 511 55.44 37.77 -4.07
N ALA A 512 54.26 38.35 -3.93
CA ALA A 512 54.01 39.57 -3.18
C ALA A 512 52.66 39.42 -2.45
N ASN A 513 52.57 39.85 -1.19
CA ASN A 513 51.29 39.88 -0.48
C ASN A 513 50.46 41.12 -0.83
N ASP A 514 49.19 41.09 -0.44
CA ASP A 514 48.24 42.18 -0.72
C ASP A 514 48.70 43.52 -0.11
N GLU A 515 49.35 43.49 1.05
CA GLU A 515 49.91 44.69 1.69
C GLU A 515 50.99 45.35 0.82
N PHE A 516 51.89 44.55 0.21
CA PHE A 516 52.89 45.08 -0.72
C PHE A 516 52.25 45.70 -1.96
N LEU A 517 51.26 45.02 -2.56
CA LEU A 517 50.55 45.52 -3.74
C LEU A 517 49.82 46.83 -3.44
N HIS A 518 49.15 46.91 -2.28
CA HIS A 518 48.47 48.10 -1.82
C HIS A 518 49.45 49.26 -1.57
N MET A 519 50.55 49.01 -0.84
CA MET A 519 51.57 50.01 -0.51
C MET A 519 52.24 50.61 -1.77
N SER A 520 52.51 49.78 -2.78
CA SER A 520 53.19 50.19 -4.02
C SER A 520 52.23 50.59 -5.15
N GLY A 521 50.93 50.40 -4.98
CA GLY A 521 49.88 50.82 -5.91
C GLY A 521 49.65 49.89 -7.11
N TYR A 522 50.19 48.67 -7.11
CA TYR A 522 49.88 47.66 -8.14
C TYR A 522 48.51 47.03 -7.86
N LYS A 523 47.71 46.79 -8.90
CA LYS A 523 46.35 46.23 -8.75
C LYS A 523 46.35 44.76 -8.35
N ASP A 524 47.28 44.00 -8.91
CA ASP A 524 47.43 42.56 -8.71
C ASP A 524 48.89 42.14 -8.99
N ILE A 525 49.22 40.89 -8.64
CA ILE A 525 50.56 40.33 -8.84
C ILE A 525 50.93 40.21 -10.32
N ASP A 526 49.96 40.07 -11.23
CA ASP A 526 50.21 39.98 -12.67
C ASP A 526 50.66 41.33 -13.25
N GLU A 527 50.05 42.44 -12.80
CA GLU A 527 50.47 43.80 -13.13
C GLU A 527 51.87 44.09 -12.60
N LEU A 528 52.16 43.72 -11.34
CA LEU A 528 53.49 43.81 -10.76
C LEU A 528 54.51 43.09 -11.63
N PHE A 529 54.30 41.80 -11.90
CA PHE A 529 55.20 40.97 -12.70
C PHE A 529 55.40 41.49 -14.13
N ARG A 530 54.35 42.02 -14.76
CA ARG A 530 54.44 42.61 -16.09
C ARG A 530 55.28 43.88 -16.10
N LEU A 531 55.09 44.78 -15.14
CA LEU A 531 55.76 46.09 -15.11
C LEU A 531 57.22 45.99 -14.64
N THR A 532 57.51 45.08 -13.70
CA THR A 532 58.87 44.83 -13.19
C THR A 532 59.62 43.77 -13.99
N LYS A 533 58.98 43.16 -14.99
CA LYS A 533 59.51 41.99 -15.71
C LYS A 533 59.95 40.88 -14.73
N LYS A 534 59.22 40.73 -13.62
CA LYS A 534 59.49 39.79 -12.53
C LYS A 534 60.87 39.92 -11.88
N SER A 535 61.50 41.08 -11.88
CA SER A 535 62.84 41.24 -11.28
C SER A 535 62.79 42.24 -10.13
N PHE A 536 63.41 41.88 -9.00
CA PHE A 536 63.50 42.76 -7.83
C PHE A 536 64.27 44.04 -8.14
N ARG A 537 65.34 43.95 -8.94
CA ARG A 537 66.09 45.09 -9.48
C ARG A 537 65.19 46.17 -10.07
N ASN A 538 64.15 45.77 -10.80
CA ASN A 538 63.24 46.71 -11.46
C ASN A 538 62.24 47.38 -10.50
N LEU A 539 62.25 47.01 -9.22
CA LEU A 539 61.57 47.72 -8.14
C LEU A 539 62.44 48.82 -7.51
N ILE A 540 63.76 48.81 -7.74
CA ILE A 540 64.70 49.80 -7.24
C ILE A 540 64.84 50.93 -8.28
N ARG A 541 64.93 52.18 -7.81
CA ARG A 541 65.19 53.35 -8.68
C ARG A 541 66.48 53.17 -9.48
N GLU A 542 66.45 53.53 -10.76
CA GLU A 542 67.49 53.16 -11.74
C GLU A 542 68.91 53.61 -11.34
N ASP A 543 69.05 54.78 -10.70
CA ASP A 543 70.31 55.32 -10.19
C ASP A 543 70.82 54.61 -8.92
N GLU A 544 69.96 53.90 -8.20
CA GLU A 544 70.28 53.21 -6.93
C GLU A 544 70.55 51.71 -7.12
N GLN A 545 70.08 51.10 -8.22
CA GLN A 545 70.12 49.64 -8.45
C GLN A 545 71.47 48.99 -8.11
N GLN A 546 72.55 49.48 -8.71
CA GLN A 546 73.88 48.87 -8.55
C GLN A 546 74.40 49.00 -7.11
N GLN A 547 74.12 50.12 -6.44
CA GLN A 547 74.53 50.35 -5.05
C GLN A 547 73.77 49.41 -4.11
N ILE A 548 72.46 49.28 -4.31
CA ILE A 548 71.59 48.47 -3.45
C ILE A 548 71.90 46.99 -3.58
N GLU A 549 71.99 46.45 -4.80
CA GLU A 549 72.35 45.05 -5.02
C GLU A 549 73.72 44.71 -4.42
N SER A 550 74.71 45.59 -4.59
CA SER A 550 76.04 45.40 -4.00
C SER A 550 75.97 45.36 -2.47
N SER A 551 75.14 46.22 -1.86
CA SER A 551 74.96 46.25 -0.41
C SER A 551 74.27 45.00 0.15
N ILE A 552 73.24 44.48 -0.54
CA ILE A 552 72.58 43.22 -0.16
C ILE A 552 73.61 42.09 -0.18
N TRP A 553 74.31 41.93 -1.31
CA TRP A 553 75.24 40.81 -1.47
C TRP A 553 76.48 40.93 -0.59
N GLU A 554 76.97 42.14 -0.29
CA GLU A 554 78.04 42.32 0.70
C GLU A 554 77.60 41.87 2.10
N GLN A 555 76.37 42.18 2.52
CA GLN A 555 75.85 41.72 3.80
C GLN A 555 75.73 40.18 3.86
N ILE A 556 75.19 39.57 2.81
CA ILE A 556 74.97 38.12 2.75
C ILE A 556 76.28 37.34 2.57
N ASP A 557 77.19 37.79 1.70
CA ASP A 557 78.47 37.12 1.45
C ASP A 557 79.41 37.21 2.67
N ASN A 558 79.22 38.21 3.55
CA ASN A 558 79.89 38.30 4.85
C ASN A 558 79.33 37.35 5.92
N GLY A 559 78.37 36.48 5.56
CA GLY A 559 77.84 35.43 6.41
C GLY A 559 76.59 35.81 7.21
N ASN A 560 75.97 36.97 6.93
CA ASN A 560 74.68 37.31 7.52
C ASN A 560 73.55 36.59 6.78
N GLU A 561 72.56 36.10 7.52
CA GLU A 561 71.33 35.53 6.94
C GLU A 561 70.29 36.60 6.61
N ASN A 562 70.45 37.80 7.15
CA ASN A 562 69.55 38.93 6.90
C ASN A 562 70.32 40.10 6.30
N ASP A 563 69.64 40.85 5.45
CA ASP A 563 70.09 42.12 4.91
C ASP A 563 69.10 43.24 5.29
N TYR A 564 69.65 44.44 5.45
CA TYR A 564 68.87 45.64 5.74
C TYR A 564 69.30 46.75 4.79
N ILE A 565 68.36 47.26 4.01
CA ILE A 565 68.63 48.31 3.03
C ILE A 565 67.52 49.36 3.05
N HIS A 566 67.90 50.59 2.72
CA HIS A 566 66.97 51.70 2.54
C HIS A 566 67.17 52.23 1.12
N PHE A 567 66.10 52.25 0.33
CA PHE A 567 66.11 52.71 -1.04
C PHE A 567 64.75 53.24 -1.48
N HIS A 568 64.69 53.74 -2.72
CA HIS A 568 63.47 54.21 -3.34
C HIS A 568 62.79 53.09 -4.14
N LEU A 569 61.65 52.61 -3.63
CA LEU A 569 60.81 51.61 -4.28
C LEU A 569 59.94 52.24 -5.35
N ARG A 570 59.85 51.58 -6.52
CA ARG A 570 59.01 51.99 -7.65
C ARG A 570 57.54 51.65 -7.43
N LYS A 571 56.67 52.64 -7.59
CA LYS A 571 55.20 52.49 -7.63
C LYS A 571 54.71 52.08 -9.03
N ALA A 572 53.48 51.58 -9.08
CA ALA A 572 52.83 51.19 -10.35
C ALA A 572 52.69 52.34 -11.36
N ASP A 573 52.54 53.59 -10.89
CA ASP A 573 52.46 54.79 -11.73
C ASP A 573 53.82 55.31 -12.24
N GLY A 574 54.93 54.65 -11.83
CA GLY A 574 56.29 55.03 -12.19
C GLY A 574 56.95 56.05 -11.27
N THR A 575 56.24 56.55 -10.25
CA THR A 575 56.84 57.35 -9.17
C THR A 575 57.58 56.46 -8.17
N TYR A 576 58.30 57.08 -7.22
CA TYR A 576 59.08 56.36 -6.22
C TYR A 576 58.78 56.87 -4.81
N PHE A 577 58.96 56.01 -3.82
CA PHE A 577 58.85 56.34 -2.40
C PHE A 577 59.88 55.58 -1.57
N SER A 578 60.17 56.09 -0.38
CA SER A 578 61.25 55.62 0.46
C SER A 578 60.79 54.42 1.30
N VAL A 579 61.51 53.31 1.24
CA VAL A 579 61.20 52.10 2.02
C VAL A 579 62.42 51.62 2.80
N LEU A 580 62.15 51.02 3.96
CA LEU A 580 63.09 50.14 4.64
C LEU A 580 62.76 48.71 4.28
N ASP A 581 63.78 47.99 3.87
CA ASP A 581 63.73 46.58 3.55
C ASP A 581 64.51 45.79 4.59
N HIS A 582 63.90 44.70 5.08
CA HIS A 582 64.55 43.63 5.81
C HIS A 582 64.37 42.32 5.04
N GLY A 583 65.45 41.90 4.36
CA GLY A 583 65.53 40.63 3.66
C GLY A 583 66.14 39.52 4.51
N ARG A 584 65.68 38.27 4.30
CA ARG A 584 66.30 37.05 4.84
C ARG A 584 66.52 36.03 3.74
N ILE A 585 67.74 35.53 3.62
CA ILE A 585 68.05 34.44 2.68
C ILE A 585 67.79 33.06 3.31
N VAL A 586 67.09 32.20 2.59
CA VAL A 586 66.73 30.85 3.04
C VAL A 586 67.00 29.83 1.92
N ALA A 587 67.52 28.66 2.28
CA ALA A 587 67.70 27.55 1.34
C ALA A 587 66.39 26.76 1.18
N SER A 588 65.79 26.79 -0.01
CA SER A 588 64.61 26.02 -0.38
C SER A 588 64.98 24.80 -1.23
N PRO A 589 64.52 23.58 -0.89
CA PRO A 589 64.74 22.38 -1.71
C PRO A 589 64.16 22.46 -3.13
N GLN A 590 63.13 23.30 -3.34
CA GLN A 590 62.43 23.42 -4.62
C GLN A 590 62.87 24.63 -5.45
N TYR A 591 63.22 25.74 -4.79
CA TYR A 591 63.47 27.02 -5.47
C TYR A 591 64.92 27.51 -5.38
N GLY A 592 65.81 26.74 -4.73
CA GLY A 592 67.18 27.16 -4.47
C GLY A 592 67.25 28.16 -3.31
N LYS A 593 68.25 29.05 -3.31
CA LYS A 593 68.30 30.14 -2.33
C LYS A 593 67.26 31.21 -2.70
N VAL A 594 66.52 31.69 -1.70
CA VAL A 594 65.44 32.67 -1.86
C VAL A 594 65.50 33.72 -0.77
N PHE A 595 65.18 34.95 -1.13
CA PHE A 595 64.98 36.04 -0.19
C PHE A 595 63.51 36.14 0.22
N TYR A 596 63.28 36.23 1.53
CA TYR A 596 62.01 36.56 2.17
C TYR A 596 62.13 37.98 2.68
N VAL A 597 61.34 38.90 2.13
CA VAL A 597 61.66 40.33 2.23
C VAL A 597 60.47 41.11 2.71
N LEU A 598 60.67 41.83 3.82
CA LEU A 598 59.66 42.66 4.45
C LEU A 598 59.98 44.13 4.20
N PHE A 599 59.02 44.88 3.68
CA PHE A 599 59.10 46.32 3.49
C PHE A 599 58.25 47.07 4.50
N MET A 600 58.76 48.22 4.89
CA MET A 600 58.06 49.22 5.67
C MET A 600 58.25 50.57 5.01
N ASP A 601 57.18 51.36 4.89
CA ASP A 601 57.28 52.74 4.46
C ASP A 601 58.15 53.52 5.45
N TRP A 602 59.19 54.18 4.94
CA TRP A 602 60.18 54.86 5.77
C TRP A 602 59.62 56.11 6.45
N GLU A 603 58.73 56.84 5.77
CA GLU A 603 58.09 58.04 6.32
C GLU A 603 57.10 57.64 7.42
N ASP A 604 56.28 56.62 7.20
CA ASP A 604 55.35 56.11 8.22
C ASP A 604 56.10 55.55 9.43
N MET A 605 57.21 54.84 9.22
CA MET A 605 58.07 54.39 10.31
C MET A 605 58.62 55.58 11.13
N HIS A 606 59.06 56.66 10.46
CA HIS A 606 59.53 57.86 11.15
C HIS A 606 58.40 58.57 11.91
N ILE A 607 57.20 58.67 11.33
CA ILE A 607 56.06 59.35 11.96
C ILE A 607 55.53 58.56 13.15
N CYS A 608 55.36 57.25 13.00
CA CYS A 608 54.73 56.38 14.00
C CYS A 608 55.70 55.89 15.09
N TYR A 609 57.01 55.89 14.83
CA TYR A 609 58.01 55.34 15.75
C TYR A 609 59.13 56.31 16.15
N ASN A 610 59.08 57.61 15.77
CA ASN A 610 60.11 58.61 16.10
C ASN A 610 60.52 58.62 17.58
N ASP A 611 59.54 58.53 18.49
CA ASP A 611 59.78 58.54 19.94
C ASP A 611 60.45 57.26 20.47
N LYS A 612 60.47 56.16 19.70
CA LYS A 612 61.08 54.89 20.10
C LYS A 612 62.52 54.71 19.62
N PHE A 613 62.96 55.48 18.62
CA PHE A 613 64.31 55.38 18.05
C PHE A 613 65.19 56.62 18.27
N ALA A 614 64.65 57.70 18.85
CA ALA A 614 65.44 58.82 19.37
C ALA A 614 66.01 58.53 20.77
N ARG A 615 66.91 57.54 20.88
CA ARG A 615 67.83 57.36 22.02
C ARG A 615 69.14 56.70 21.61
#